data_AF-A0AAD6T9I1-F1
#
_entry.id   AF-A0AAD6T9I1-F1
#
_cell.length_a   1.000
_cell.length_b   1.000
_cell.length_c   1.000
_cell.angle_alpha   90.00
_cell.angle_beta   90.00
_cell.angle_gamma   90.00
#
_symmetry.space_group_name_H-M   'P 1'
#
loop_
_entity.id
_entity.type
_entity.pdbx_description
1 polymer ?
#
loop_
_entity_poly.entity_id
_entity_poly.type
_entity_poly.pdbx_seq_one_letter_code
_entity_poly.pdbx_strand_id
1 'polypeptide(L)'
;MLLYIILVQAILAAHSLAALFPPTNQTTQSAALQACSQLTDTLGPSLVQSSGAQYEGATTNAWNLLDTEFQPTCIVFPQISQHVQTAMKAIYDAGSHYASKPDLTAP
;
A
#
# COMPACT_ATOMS: atom_id res chain seq x y z
N MET A 1 -0.62 41.07 36.18
CA MET A 1 -1.63 40.71 35.16
C MET A 1 -1.21 41.07 33.75
N LEU A 2 -0.69 42.27 33.44
CA LEU A 2 -0.26 42.62 32.08
C LEU A 2 0.82 41.71 31.46
N LEU A 3 1.83 41.29 32.25
CA LEU A 3 2.90 40.38 31.78
C LEU A 3 2.39 38.98 31.38
N TYR A 4 1.29 38.52 32.00
CA TYR A 4 0.69 37.21 31.70
C TYR A 4 -0.07 37.24 30.36
N ILE A 5 -0.67 38.38 30.02
CA ILE A 5 -1.42 38.58 28.78
C ILE A 5 -0.47 38.60 27.57
N ILE A 6 0.71 39.21 27.69
CA ILE A 6 1.73 39.25 26.63
C ILE A 6 2.29 37.84 26.36
N LEU A 7 2.50 37.04 27.41
CA LEU A 7 2.95 35.65 27.30
C LEU A 7 1.92 34.75 26.60
N VAL A 8 0.63 34.94 26.86
CA VAL A 8 -0.44 34.16 26.22
C VAL A 8 -0.60 34.51 24.73
N GLN A 9 -0.41 35.77 24.33
CA GLN A 9 -0.51 36.18 22.92
C GLN A 9 0.66 35.69 22.05
N ALA A 10 1.85 35.51 22.63
CA ALA A 10 2.99 34.93 21.90
C ALA A 10 2.77 33.44 21.55
N ILE A 11 2.01 32.71 22.35
CA ILE A 11 1.76 31.27 22.16
C ILE A 11 0.68 31.02 21.09
N LEU A 12 -0.24 31.96 20.87
CA LEU A 12 -1.31 31.80 19.87
C LEU A 12 -0.85 32.01 18.41
N ALA A 13 0.32 32.59 18.15
CA ALA A 13 0.80 32.85 16.78
C ALA A 13 1.41 31.63 16.07
N ALA A 14 1.55 30.48 16.73
CA ALA A 14 2.35 29.37 16.22
C ALA A 14 1.58 28.24 15.50
N HIS A 15 0.25 28.31 15.34
CA HIS A 15 -0.53 27.13 14.93
C HIS A 15 -0.95 27.05 13.46
N SER A 16 -0.44 27.92 12.57
CA SER A 16 -0.90 27.97 11.17
C SER A 16 0.21 27.69 10.16
N LEU A 17 0.96 26.59 10.34
CA LEU A 17 2.01 26.12 9.41
C LEU A 17 1.82 24.66 8.98
N ALA A 18 0.60 24.12 9.05
CA ALA A 18 0.32 22.72 8.69
C ALA A 18 -0.20 22.51 7.25
N ALA A 19 -0.11 23.52 6.36
CA ALA A 19 -0.69 23.43 5.01
C ALA A 19 0.35 23.27 3.87
N LEU A 20 1.61 22.94 4.18
CA LEU A 20 2.68 22.78 3.17
C LEU A 20 3.19 21.35 3.01
N PHE A 21 2.60 20.37 3.69
CA PHE A 21 3.00 18.98 3.54
C PHE A 21 2.08 18.28 2.54
N PRO A 22 2.61 17.68 1.45
CA PRO A 22 1.81 16.79 0.62
C PRO A 22 1.24 15.67 1.51
N PRO A 23 0.03 15.15 1.23
CA PRO A 23 -0.52 14.04 1.99
C PRO A 23 0.52 12.92 2.04
N THR A 24 0.98 12.59 3.24
CA THR A 24 1.89 11.48 3.48
C THR A 24 1.21 10.18 3.01
N ASN A 25 1.99 9.27 2.42
CA ASN A 25 1.61 7.94 1.88
C ASN A 25 0.79 7.00 2.82
N GLN A 26 0.33 7.47 3.98
CA GLN A 26 -0.38 6.70 4.99
C GLN A 26 -1.73 6.16 4.49
N THR A 27 -2.47 6.93 3.68
CA THR A 27 -3.74 6.47 3.09
C THR A 27 -3.51 5.30 2.14
N THR A 28 -2.46 5.37 1.32
CA THR A 28 -2.12 4.34 0.33
C THR A 28 -1.64 3.04 1.00
N GLN A 29 -0.78 3.17 2.01
CA GLN A 29 -0.30 2.00 2.77
C GLN A 29 -1.44 1.32 3.53
N SER A 30 -2.37 2.11 4.10
CA SER A 30 -3.58 1.60 4.73
C SER A 30 -4.48 0.85 3.73
N ALA A 31 -4.66 1.39 2.52
CA ALA A 31 -5.47 0.77 1.48
C ALA A 31 -4.89 -0.58 1.01
N ALA A 32 -3.57 -0.65 0.82
CA ALA A 32 -2.88 -1.88 0.45
C ALA A 32 -2.99 -2.96 1.53
N LEU A 33 -2.80 -2.62 2.81
CA LEU A 33 -2.97 -3.55 3.92
C LEU A 33 -4.41 -4.08 4.00
N GLN A 34 -5.41 -3.22 3.82
CA GLN A 34 -6.81 -3.61 3.79
C GLN A 34 -7.11 -4.58 2.64
N ALA A 35 -6.67 -4.26 1.42
CA ALA A 35 -6.84 -5.14 0.26
C ALA A 35 -6.17 -6.50 0.50
N CYS A 36 -4.94 -6.53 1.00
CA CYS A 36 -4.19 -7.74 1.29
C CYS A 36 -4.85 -8.60 2.38
N SER A 37 -5.41 -7.99 3.43
CA SER A 37 -6.17 -8.71 4.46
C SER A 37 -7.40 -9.38 3.85
N GLN A 38 -8.22 -8.62 3.12
CA GLN A 38 -9.43 -9.14 2.48
C GLN A 38 -9.11 -10.27 1.48
N LEU A 39 -8.02 -10.12 0.73
CA LEU A 39 -7.59 -11.14 -0.23
C LEU A 39 -7.07 -12.39 0.44
N THR A 40 -6.33 -12.24 1.54
CA THR A 40 -5.89 -13.40 2.34
C THR A 40 -7.08 -14.14 2.92
N ASP A 41 -8.10 -13.42 3.40
CA ASP A 41 -9.32 -14.02 3.94
C ASP A 41 -10.16 -14.73 2.86
N THR A 42 -10.19 -14.18 1.64
CA THR A 42 -11.06 -14.69 0.56
C THR A 42 -10.40 -15.77 -0.29
N LEU A 43 -9.12 -15.61 -0.63
CA LEU A 43 -8.38 -16.51 -1.53
C LEU A 43 -7.44 -17.46 -0.77
N GLY A 44 -7.09 -17.13 0.46
CA GLY A 44 -6.20 -17.92 1.31
C GLY A 44 -4.70 -17.66 1.11
N PRO A 45 -3.88 -18.11 2.07
CA PRO A 45 -2.43 -17.86 2.10
C PRO A 45 -1.63 -18.68 1.08
N SER A 46 -2.26 -19.58 0.31
CA SER A 46 -1.62 -20.26 -0.80
C SER A 46 -1.54 -19.39 -2.06
N LEU A 47 -2.48 -18.46 -2.22
CA LEU A 47 -2.58 -17.56 -3.37
C LEU A 47 -2.12 -16.15 -3.05
N VAL A 48 -2.06 -15.76 -1.78
CA VAL A 48 -1.64 -14.42 -1.35
C VAL A 48 -0.37 -14.53 -0.51
N GLN A 49 0.73 -13.94 -0.98
CA GLN A 49 2.02 -13.95 -0.29
C GLN A 49 2.43 -12.53 0.09
N SER A 50 2.82 -12.32 1.35
CA SER A 50 3.38 -11.04 1.83
C SER A 50 4.85 -11.15 2.22
N SER A 51 5.42 -12.37 2.21
CA SER A 51 6.82 -12.64 2.54
C SER A 51 7.22 -14.06 2.07
N GLY A 52 8.50 -14.39 2.23
CA GLY A 52 9.03 -15.73 1.93
C GLY A 52 9.44 -15.92 0.47
N ALA A 53 9.93 -17.12 0.15
CA ALA A 53 10.62 -17.38 -1.12
C ALA A 53 9.78 -17.10 -2.38
N GLN A 54 8.47 -17.37 -2.34
CA GLN A 54 7.58 -17.07 -3.47
C GLN A 54 7.38 -15.56 -3.67
N TYR A 55 7.24 -14.81 -2.58
CA TYR A 55 7.19 -13.35 -2.62
C TYR A 55 8.51 -12.77 -3.12
N GLU A 56 9.65 -13.21 -2.55
CA GLU A 56 10.99 -12.78 -2.94
C GLU A 56 11.28 -13.09 -4.40
N GLY A 57 10.96 -14.29 -4.89
CA GLY A 57 11.14 -14.65 -6.30
C GLY A 57 10.28 -13.81 -7.25
N ALA A 58 9.13 -13.32 -6.77
CA ALA A 58 8.23 -12.47 -7.53
C ALA A 58 8.61 -10.98 -7.51
N THR A 59 9.37 -10.51 -6.51
CA THR A 59 9.85 -9.12 -6.40
C THR A 59 11.27 -8.91 -6.92
N THR A 60 12.10 -9.95 -6.93
CA THR A 60 13.52 -9.85 -7.34
C THR A 60 13.75 -9.85 -8.85
N ASN A 61 12.80 -10.32 -9.64
CA ASN A 61 12.85 -10.30 -11.12
C ASN A 61 12.21 -9.03 -11.68
N ALA A 62 12.59 -7.90 -11.08
CA ALA A 62 12.33 -6.54 -11.53
C ALA A 62 12.72 -6.37 -13.01
N TRP A 63 11.77 -5.95 -13.86
CA TRP A 63 12.02 -5.73 -15.30
C TRP A 63 12.89 -4.49 -15.54
N ASN A 64 13.02 -3.61 -14.54
CA ASN A 64 13.89 -2.45 -14.55
C ASN A 64 14.36 -2.07 -13.13
N LEU A 65 15.31 -1.12 -13.03
CA LEU A 65 15.87 -0.67 -11.74
C LEU A 65 14.86 -0.02 -10.78
N LEU A 66 13.69 0.44 -11.27
CA LEU A 66 12.64 1.07 -10.44
C LEU A 66 11.78 0.04 -9.70
N ASP A 67 11.66 -1.18 -10.23
CA ASP A 67 10.95 -2.28 -9.55
C ASP A 67 11.67 -2.71 -8.26
N THR A 68 12.97 -2.42 -8.12
CA THR A 68 13.72 -2.61 -6.87
C THR A 68 13.26 -1.66 -5.75
N GLU A 69 12.66 -0.52 -6.09
CA GLU A 69 12.24 0.51 -5.14
C GLU A 69 10.80 0.29 -4.64
N PHE A 70 9.96 -0.36 -5.43
CA PHE A 70 8.55 -0.60 -5.09
C PHE A 70 8.30 -2.03 -4.62
N GLN A 71 8.39 -2.26 -3.31
CA GLN A 71 7.93 -3.52 -2.71
C GLN A 71 6.40 -3.53 -2.48
N PRO A 72 5.66 -4.49 -3.07
CA PRO A 72 4.24 -4.60 -2.85
C PRO A 72 3.92 -5.08 -1.42
N THR A 73 2.77 -4.67 -0.87
CA THR A 73 2.34 -5.16 0.46
C THR A 73 2.01 -6.65 0.48
N CYS A 74 1.48 -7.17 -0.63
CA CYS A 74 1.29 -8.59 -0.89
C CYS A 74 1.24 -8.83 -2.41
N ILE A 75 1.42 -10.08 -2.80
CA ILE A 75 1.35 -10.55 -4.19
C ILE A 75 0.28 -11.63 -4.26
N VAL A 76 -0.63 -11.48 -5.22
CA VAL A 76 -1.63 -12.50 -5.54
C VAL A 76 -1.12 -13.36 -6.71
N PHE A 77 -1.15 -14.67 -6.56
CA PHE A 77 -0.83 -15.67 -7.58
C PHE A 77 -2.11 -16.34 -8.10
N PRO A 78 -2.91 -15.65 -8.92
CA PRO A 78 -4.16 -16.20 -9.44
C PRO A 78 -3.89 -17.40 -10.36
N GLN A 79 -4.72 -18.43 -10.27
CA GLN A 79 -4.61 -19.66 -11.08
C GLN A 79 -5.76 -19.79 -12.09
N ILE A 80 -6.88 -19.13 -11.82
CA ILE A 80 -8.07 -19.09 -12.68
C ILE A 80 -8.60 -17.66 -12.74
N SER A 81 -9.42 -17.36 -13.75
CA SER A 81 -9.99 -16.02 -13.96
C SER A 81 -10.81 -15.52 -12.76
N GLN A 82 -11.45 -16.42 -12.01
CA GLN A 82 -12.19 -16.06 -10.81
C GLN A 82 -11.28 -15.44 -9.73
N HIS A 83 -10.06 -15.95 -9.54
CA HIS A 83 -9.11 -15.36 -8.58
C HIS A 83 -8.72 -13.94 -8.99
N VAL A 84 -8.55 -13.69 -10.29
CA VAL A 84 -8.27 -12.34 -10.83
C VAL A 84 -9.44 -11.41 -10.55
N GLN A 85 -10.68 -11.84 -10.81
CA GLN A 85 -11.87 -11.03 -10.57
C GLN A 85 -12.01 -10.67 -9.08
N THR A 86 -11.79 -11.65 -8.19
CA THR A 86 -11.78 -11.43 -6.74
C THR A 86 -10.68 -10.44 -6.33
N ALA A 87 -9.47 -10.60 -6.88
CA ALA A 87 -8.35 -9.69 -6.62
C ALA A 87 -8.65 -8.25 -7.06
N MET A 88 -9.10 -8.08 -8.30
CA MET A 88 -9.42 -6.77 -8.85
C MET A 88 -10.55 -6.09 -8.09
N LYS A 89 -11.57 -6.85 -7.65
CA LYS A 89 -12.64 -6.32 -6.82
C LYS A 89 -12.14 -5.81 -5.47
N ALA A 90 -11.34 -6.59 -4.74
CA ALA A 90 -10.84 -6.19 -3.43
C ALA A 90 -9.90 -4.98 -3.50
N ILE A 91 -9.03 -4.93 -4.52
CA ILE A 91 -8.14 -3.80 -4.78
C ILE A 91 -8.94 -2.53 -5.06
N TYR A 92 -9.98 -2.64 -5.90
CA TYR A 92 -10.86 -1.52 -6.23
C TYR A 92 -11.66 -1.02 -5.01
N ASP A 93 -12.29 -1.93 -4.27
CA ASP A 93 -13.09 -1.60 -3.08
C ASP A 93 -12.23 -0.93 -1.98
N ALA A 94 -10.94 -1.29 -1.89
CA ALA A 94 -9.99 -0.69 -0.95
C ALA A 94 -9.36 0.62 -1.46
N GLY A 95 -9.52 0.96 -2.75
CA GLY A 95 -8.82 2.09 -3.37
C GLY A 95 -7.30 1.92 -3.41
N SER A 96 -6.81 0.68 -3.54
CA SER A 96 -5.38 0.37 -3.52
C SER A 96 -4.75 0.44 -4.90
N HIS A 97 -3.45 0.75 -4.97
CA HIS A 97 -2.68 0.63 -6.21
C HIS A 97 -2.26 -0.82 -6.45
N TYR A 98 -2.13 -1.18 -7.72
CA TYR A 98 -1.67 -2.50 -8.12
C TYR A 98 -0.78 -2.43 -9.36
N ALA A 99 0.01 -3.47 -9.54
CA ALA A 99 0.75 -3.74 -10.76
C ALA A 99 0.51 -5.20 -11.16
N SER A 100 0.51 -5.47 -12.47
CA SER A 100 0.38 -6.83 -13.01
C SER A 100 1.67 -7.24 -13.69
N LYS A 101 2.17 -8.44 -13.39
CA LYS A 101 3.27 -9.07 -14.13
C LYS A 101 2.73 -10.27 -14.92
N PRO A 102 3.03 -10.37 -16.23
CA PRO A 102 2.73 -11.59 -16.96
C PRO A 102 3.62 -12.73 -16.44
N ASP A 103 3.06 -13.94 -16.35
CA ASP A 103 3.88 -15.13 -16.13
C ASP A 103 4.51 -15.53 -17.46
N LEU A 104 5.81 -15.28 -17.60
CA LEU A 104 6.57 -15.69 -18.79
C LEU A 104 7.02 -17.17 -18.75
N THR A 105 6.64 -17.92 -17.72
CA THR A 105 6.99 -19.33 -17.54
C THR A 105 5.83 -20.29 -17.81
N ALA A 106 4.66 -19.78 -18.20
CA ALA A 106 3.55 -20.62 -18.64
C ALA A 106 3.86 -21.25 -20.03
N PRO A 107 3.66 -22.57 -20.20
CA PRO A 107 3.99 -23.29 -21.44
C PRO A 107 3.11 -22.91 -22.64
#